data_AF-A0AAV4RBN6-F1
#
_entry.id   AF-A0AAV4RBN6-F1
#
_cell.length_a   1.000
_cell.length_b   1.000
_cell.length_c   1.000
_cell.angle_alpha   90.00
_cell.angle_beta   90.00
_cell.angle_gamma   90.00
#
_symmetry.space_group_name_H-M   'P 1'
#
loop_
_entity.id
_entity.type
_entity.pdbx_description
1 polymer ?
#
loop_
_entity_poly.entity_id
_entity_poly.type
_entity_poly.pdbx_seq_one_letter_code
_entity_poly.pdbx_strand_id
1 'polypeptide(L)'
;MLGRVSPWLRDKLLRVFLLLTAAAGALYLRCKIMGPKILPSFSRFDNPAAASATPTRQLTYNYLLSVNAWLLLFPCNLCCDWTMSTIPLITSFWDTRNLATLAFYVFVFLAARAIFKLEEDARVSLMMSLSLLVLPFLPASNLFFPVGFVVAERVLYIPSMGFCMILAQGWNILWEKRYVNL
;
A
#
# COMPACT_ATOMS: atom_id res chain seq x y z
N MET A 1 -17.87 -9.56 39.65
CA MET A 1 -18.41 -8.69 38.57
C MET A 1 -17.48 -8.73 37.35
N LEU A 2 -17.42 -9.85 36.65
CA LEU A 2 -16.77 -9.97 35.33
C LEU A 2 -17.83 -10.58 34.42
N GLY A 3 -18.44 -9.76 33.57
CA GLY A 3 -19.47 -10.20 32.64
C GLY A 3 -18.93 -11.31 31.74
N ARG A 4 -19.68 -12.41 31.59
CA ARG A 4 -19.33 -13.49 30.66
C ARG A 4 -19.17 -12.89 29.27
N VAL A 5 -17.94 -12.89 28.76
CA VAL A 5 -17.62 -12.46 27.40
C VAL A 5 -18.36 -13.38 26.41
N SER A 6 -18.94 -12.82 25.35
CA SER A 6 -19.68 -13.62 24.36
C SER A 6 -18.74 -14.65 23.70
N PRO A 7 -19.23 -15.87 23.42
CA PRO A 7 -18.39 -16.94 22.87
C PRO A 7 -17.78 -16.55 21.51
N TRP A 8 -18.52 -15.81 20.68
CA TRP A 8 -18.01 -15.28 19.41
C TRP A 8 -16.83 -14.33 19.60
N LEU A 9 -16.92 -13.40 20.55
CA LEU A 9 -15.84 -12.46 20.83
C LEU A 9 -14.62 -13.20 21.39
N ARG A 10 -14.83 -14.19 22.25
CA ARG A 10 -13.75 -15.04 22.77
C ARG A 10 -13.00 -15.75 21.65
N ASP A 11 -13.71 -16.37 20.71
CA ASP A 11 -13.08 -17.11 19.61
C ASP A 11 -12.32 -16.17 18.66
N LYS A 12 -12.86 -14.98 18.39
CA LYS A 12 -12.17 -13.96 17.58
C LYS A 12 -10.91 -13.45 18.27
N LEU A 13 -10.99 -13.12 19.56
CA LEU A 13 -9.84 -12.67 20.34
C LEU A 13 -8.76 -13.75 20.41
N LEU A 14 -9.14 -15.02 20.62
CA LEU A 14 -8.21 -16.15 20.61
C LEU A 14 -7.52 -16.29 19.25
N ARG A 15 -8.25 -16.23 18.14
CA ARG A 15 -7.65 -16.30 16.79
C ARG A 15 -6.70 -15.14 16.53
N VAL A 16 -7.09 -13.92 16.85
CA VAL A 16 -6.23 -12.73 16.67
C VAL A 16 -4.99 -12.86 17.53
N PHE A 17 -5.12 -13.26 18.79
CA PHE A 17 -3.98 -13.50 19.68
C PHE A 17 -3.03 -14.58 19.15
N LEU A 18 -3.55 -15.70 18.66
CA LEU A 18 -2.75 -16.77 18.05
C LEU A 18 -2.01 -16.28 16.80
N LEU A 19 -2.67 -15.51 15.93
CA LEU A 19 -2.05 -14.95 14.73
C LEU A 19 -0.95 -13.93 15.08
N LEU A 20 -1.20 -13.06 16.06
CA LEU A 20 -0.21 -12.07 16.51
C LEU A 20 1.00 -12.73 17.15
N THR A 21 0.79 -13.73 18.02
CA THR A 21 1.88 -14.47 18.66
C THR A 21 2.68 -15.28 17.64
N ALA A 22 2.02 -15.94 16.68
CA ALA A 22 2.70 -16.62 15.58
C ALA A 22 3.51 -15.67 14.70
N ALA A 23 2.94 -14.52 14.33
CA ALA A 23 3.63 -13.50 13.54
C ALA A 23 4.85 -12.91 14.29
N ALA A 24 4.68 -12.58 15.58
CA ALA A 24 5.76 -12.11 16.43
C ALA A 24 6.87 -13.17 16.59
N GLY A 25 6.49 -14.44 16.76
CA GLY A 25 7.43 -15.56 16.80
C GLY A 25 8.21 -15.73 15.50
N ALA A 26 7.54 -15.66 14.35
CA ALA A 26 8.18 -15.73 13.04
C ALA A 26 9.14 -14.56 12.80
N LEU A 27 8.75 -13.33 13.17
CA LEU A 27 9.62 -12.16 13.10
C LEU A 27 10.83 -12.29 14.03
N TYR A 28 10.63 -12.73 15.27
CA TYR A 28 11.72 -12.95 16.22
C TYR A 28 12.72 -14.00 15.70
N LEU A 29 12.22 -15.14 15.21
CA LEU A 29 13.06 -16.17 14.60
C LEU A 29 13.81 -15.62 13.39
N ARG A 30 13.15 -14.85 12.54
CA ARG A 30 13.80 -14.22 11.38
C ARG A 30 14.90 -13.26 11.79
N CYS A 31 14.66 -12.37 12.76
CA CYS A 31 15.67 -11.46 13.30
C CYS A 31 16.84 -12.24 13.92
N LYS A 32 16.56 -13.32 14.66
CA LYS A 32 17.59 -14.17 15.26
C LYS A 32 18.46 -14.86 14.21
N ILE A 33 17.86 -15.33 13.11
CA ILE A 33 18.57 -15.95 11.98
C ILE A 33 19.42 -14.93 11.22
N MET A 34 18.93 -13.70 11.04
CA MET A 34 19.65 -12.62 10.33
C MET A 34 20.87 -12.07 11.09
N GLY A 35 21.01 -12.40 12.38
CA GLY A 35 22.19 -12.05 13.18
C GLY A 35 22.26 -10.56 13.57
N PRO A 36 23.42 -10.06 14.04
CA PRO A 36 23.57 -8.72 14.60
C PRO A 36 23.39 -7.58 13.59
N LYS A 37 23.41 -7.86 12.27
CA LYS A 37 23.02 -6.90 11.23
C LYS A 37 21.50 -6.92 11.06
N ILE A 38 20.82 -6.20 11.94
CA ILE A 38 19.35 -6.11 12.02
C ILE A 38 18.71 -5.58 10.72
N LEU A 39 19.44 -4.75 9.97
CA LEU A 39 18.97 -4.19 8.69
C LEU A 39 19.98 -4.49 7.57
N PRO A 40 19.51 -4.94 6.39
CA PRO A 40 20.35 -5.00 5.21
C PRO A 40 20.82 -3.58 4.85
N SER A 41 22.13 -3.42 4.63
CA SER A 41 22.69 -2.17 4.11
C SER A 41 22.51 -2.15 2.60
N PHE A 42 21.59 -1.32 2.11
CA PHE A 42 21.36 -1.17 0.68
C PHE A 42 22.39 -0.22 0.05
N SER A 43 22.89 -0.60 -1.11
CA SER A 43 23.80 0.25 -1.88
C SER A 43 23.03 1.33 -2.63
N ARG A 44 23.74 2.34 -3.13
CA ARG A 44 23.16 3.37 -4.00
C ARG A 44 22.61 2.81 -5.30
N PHE A 45 23.11 1.66 -5.75
CA PHE A 45 22.63 0.99 -6.96
C PHE A 45 21.26 0.35 -6.76
N ASP A 46 20.98 -0.14 -5.55
CA ASP A 46 19.71 -0.80 -5.23
C ASP A 46 18.58 0.24 -5.13
N ASN A 47 18.82 1.32 -4.39
CA ASN A 47 17.87 2.40 -4.21
C ASN A 47 18.60 3.75 -4.13
N PRO A 48 18.76 4.46 -5.27
CA PRO A 48 19.44 5.75 -5.27
C PRO A 48 18.66 6.83 -4.51
N ALA A 49 17.34 6.68 -4.37
CA ALA A 49 16.51 7.62 -3.61
C ALA A 49 16.79 7.50 -2.11
N ALA A 50 16.92 6.27 -1.58
CA ALA A 50 17.32 6.02 -0.19
C ALA A 50 18.70 6.61 0.15
N ALA A 51 19.64 6.52 -0.78
CA ALA A 51 21.00 7.05 -0.63
C ALA A 51 21.09 8.57 -0.87
N SER A 52 20.02 9.24 -1.29
CA SER A 52 20.01 10.68 -1.56
C SER A 52 19.69 11.51 -0.31
N ALA A 53 20.17 12.76 -0.30
CA ALA A 53 19.88 13.71 0.78
C ALA A 53 18.41 14.17 0.75
N THR A 54 17.93 14.66 1.90
CA THR A 54 16.68 15.44 1.96
C THR A 54 16.89 16.80 1.29
N PRO A 55 15.94 17.30 0.47
CA PRO A 55 14.55 16.84 0.29
C PRO A 55 14.33 15.86 -0.88
N THR A 56 15.33 15.65 -1.75
CA THR A 56 15.26 14.79 -2.96
C THR A 56 14.69 13.42 -2.66
N ARG A 57 15.12 12.80 -1.55
CA ARG A 57 14.61 11.52 -1.06
C ARG A 57 13.09 11.54 -0.87
N GLN A 58 12.57 12.55 -0.16
CA GLN A 58 11.14 12.65 0.17
C GLN A 58 10.31 12.94 -1.08
N LEU A 59 10.76 13.86 -1.93
CA LEU A 59 10.07 14.16 -3.19
C LEU A 59 9.97 12.92 -4.07
N THR A 60 11.08 12.20 -4.21
CA THR A 60 11.11 10.97 -5.00
C THR A 60 10.19 9.91 -4.40
N TYR A 61 10.25 9.63 -3.09
CA TYR A 61 9.38 8.64 -2.45
C TYR A 61 7.88 8.93 -2.63
N ASN A 62 7.46 10.19 -2.50
CA ASN A 62 6.08 10.57 -2.76
C ASN A 62 5.69 10.37 -4.22
N TYR A 63 6.62 10.59 -5.16
CA TYR A 63 6.41 10.29 -6.58
C TYR A 63 6.30 8.81 -6.89
N LEU A 64 7.04 7.97 -6.18
CA LEU A 64 6.92 6.53 -6.33
C LEU A 64 5.51 6.03 -6.00
N LEU A 65 4.77 6.66 -5.08
CA LEU A 65 3.37 6.31 -4.82
C LEU A 65 2.52 6.47 -6.07
N SER A 66 2.69 7.59 -6.79
CA SER A 66 1.98 7.87 -8.04
C SER A 66 2.37 6.88 -9.14
N VAL A 67 3.65 6.51 -9.24
CA VAL A 67 4.12 5.49 -10.20
C VAL A 67 3.50 4.13 -9.89
N ASN A 68 3.47 3.72 -8.62
CA ASN A 68 2.82 2.47 -8.21
C ASN A 68 1.32 2.47 -8.52
N ALA A 69 0.63 3.59 -8.30
CA ALA A 69 -0.77 3.74 -8.66
C ALA A 69 -0.98 3.70 -10.19
N TRP A 70 -0.08 4.31 -10.96
CA TRP A 70 -0.11 4.24 -12.42
C TRP A 70 0.05 2.80 -12.91
N LEU A 71 0.97 2.02 -12.34
CA LEU A 71 1.14 0.61 -12.70
C LEU A 71 -0.11 -0.24 -12.42
N LEU A 72 -0.89 0.08 -11.37
CA LEU A 72 -2.17 -0.57 -11.10
C LEU A 72 -3.25 -0.23 -12.13
N LEU A 73 -3.25 1.01 -12.63
CA LEU A 73 -4.23 1.50 -13.61
C LEU A 73 -3.88 1.06 -15.04
N PHE A 74 -2.61 1.15 -15.39
CA PHE A 74 -2.08 0.87 -16.72
C PHE A 74 -0.75 0.12 -16.61
N PRO A 75 -0.78 -1.22 -16.63
CA PRO A 75 0.41 -2.05 -16.49
C PRO A 75 1.21 -2.05 -17.80
N CYS A 76 2.00 -1.00 -18.02
CA CYS A 76 2.91 -0.88 -19.16
C CYS A 76 4.38 -0.82 -18.72
N ASN A 77 5.28 -1.31 -19.58
CA ASN A 77 6.74 -1.30 -19.35
C ASN A 77 7.17 -1.99 -18.05
N LEU A 78 6.64 -3.18 -17.82
CA LEU A 78 6.90 -3.94 -16.59
C LEU A 78 8.36 -4.43 -16.51
N CYS A 79 8.93 -4.40 -15.31
CA CYS A 79 10.26 -4.87 -14.94
C CYS A 79 10.21 -5.55 -13.56
N CYS A 80 10.94 -6.66 -13.41
CA CYS A 80 10.97 -7.47 -12.19
C CYS A 80 11.32 -6.67 -10.93
N ASP A 81 12.37 -5.84 -10.99
CA ASP A 81 12.77 -4.88 -9.96
C ASP A 81 13.30 -3.62 -10.67
N TRP A 82 12.76 -2.46 -10.34
CA TRP A 82 13.23 -1.17 -10.85
C TRP A 82 14.35 -0.67 -9.93
N THR A 83 15.58 -0.73 -10.43
CA THR A 83 16.80 -0.35 -9.69
C THR A 83 17.58 0.73 -10.43
N MET A 84 18.67 1.21 -9.82
CA MET A 84 19.53 2.26 -10.37
C MET A 84 18.72 3.49 -10.82
N SER A 85 19.06 4.09 -11.96
CA SER A 85 18.48 5.33 -12.48
C SER A 85 17.27 5.11 -13.40
N THR A 86 16.57 3.97 -13.31
CA THR A 86 15.36 3.72 -14.14
C THR A 86 14.28 4.78 -13.89
N ILE A 87 14.14 5.22 -12.63
CA ILE A 87 13.33 6.39 -12.27
C ILE A 87 14.29 7.51 -11.84
N PRO A 88 14.41 8.59 -12.63
CA PRO A 88 15.31 9.69 -12.29
C PRO A 88 14.86 10.37 -10.99
N LEU A 89 15.81 10.70 -10.12
CA LEU A 89 15.56 11.41 -8.87
C LEU A 89 14.90 12.77 -9.10
N ILE A 90 13.99 13.16 -8.20
CA ILE A 90 13.37 14.49 -8.22
C ILE A 90 14.19 15.41 -7.32
N THR A 91 15.00 16.28 -7.93
CA THR A 91 15.91 17.19 -7.22
C THR A 91 15.31 18.57 -6.96
N SER A 92 14.24 18.93 -7.67
CA SER A 92 13.59 20.24 -7.58
C SER A 92 12.10 20.12 -7.28
N PHE A 93 11.57 21.09 -6.55
CA PHE A 93 10.12 21.22 -6.31
C PHE A 93 9.34 21.56 -7.59
N TRP A 94 10.00 22.19 -8.57
CA TRP A 94 9.39 22.62 -9.83
C TRP A 94 9.40 21.54 -10.92
N ASP A 95 9.76 20.31 -10.58
CA ASP A 95 9.69 19.20 -11.50
C ASP A 95 8.21 18.88 -11.85
N THR A 96 7.90 18.71 -13.13
CA THR A 96 6.55 18.39 -13.62
C THR A 96 6.01 17.10 -13.02
N ARG A 97 6.91 16.19 -12.60
CA ARG A 97 6.56 14.93 -11.93
C ARG A 97 5.90 15.13 -10.57
N ASN A 98 6.13 16.26 -9.90
CA ASN A 98 5.41 16.63 -8.67
C ASN A 98 3.92 16.93 -8.93
N LEU A 99 3.52 17.17 -10.18
CA LEU A 99 2.10 17.28 -10.52
C LEU A 99 1.39 15.94 -10.38
N ALA A 100 2.06 14.83 -10.73
CA ALA A 100 1.51 13.49 -10.56
C ALA A 100 1.34 13.12 -9.08
N THR A 101 2.26 13.58 -8.22
CA THR A 101 2.16 13.39 -6.75
C THR A 101 1.00 14.17 -6.18
N LEU A 102 0.86 15.43 -6.58
CA LEU A 102 -0.28 16.26 -6.20
C LEU A 102 -1.60 15.64 -6.66
N ALA A 103 -1.69 15.21 -7.93
CA ALA A 103 -2.88 14.58 -8.47
C ALA A 103 -3.25 13.30 -7.71
N PHE A 104 -2.25 12.48 -7.35
CA PHE A 104 -2.47 11.28 -6.53
C PHE A 104 -3.03 11.62 -5.14
N TYR A 105 -2.45 12.60 -4.43
CA TYR A 105 -2.97 13.00 -3.11
C TYR A 105 -4.36 13.62 -3.19
N VAL A 106 -4.65 14.42 -4.21
CA VAL A 106 -5.99 14.95 -4.46
C VAL A 106 -6.98 13.81 -4.70
N PHE A 107 -6.62 12.82 -5.52
CA PHE A 107 -7.44 11.63 -5.74
C PHE A 107 -7.71 10.87 -4.43
N VAL A 108 -6.68 10.59 -3.64
CA VAL A 108 -6.82 9.90 -2.34
C VAL A 108 -7.72 10.70 -1.39
N PHE A 109 -7.57 12.02 -1.33
CA PHE A 109 -8.41 12.89 -0.51
C PHE A 109 -9.88 12.87 -0.95
N LEU A 110 -10.14 12.97 -2.26
CA LEU A 110 -11.50 12.91 -2.81
C LEU A 110 -12.13 11.52 -2.60
N ALA A 111 -11.37 10.45 -2.80
CA ALA A 111 -11.80 9.09 -2.54
C ALA A 111 -12.17 8.88 -1.06
N ALA A 112 -11.32 9.36 -0.13
CA ALA A 112 -11.62 9.33 1.30
C ALA A 112 -12.94 10.05 1.62
N ARG A 113 -13.13 11.26 1.08
CA ARG A 113 -14.39 12.02 1.27
C ARG A 113 -15.60 11.31 0.68
N ALA A 114 -15.45 10.64 -0.47
CA ALA A 114 -16.53 9.86 -1.07
C ALA A 114 -16.91 8.68 -0.19
N ILE A 115 -15.93 7.96 0.37
CA ILE A 115 -16.16 6.81 1.26
C ILE A 115 -16.95 7.20 2.51
N PHE A 116 -16.65 8.36 3.11
CA PHE A 116 -17.41 8.85 4.28
C PHE A 116 -18.87 9.19 3.98
N LYS A 117 -19.25 9.36 2.71
CA LYS A 117 -20.63 9.63 2.29
C LYS A 117 -21.41 8.38 1.89
N LEU A 118 -20.77 7.21 1.84
CA LEU A 118 -21.44 5.97 1.47
C LEU A 118 -22.28 5.42 2.62
N GLU A 119 -23.30 4.65 2.24
CA GLU A 119 -24.07 3.82 3.17
C GLU A 119 -23.16 2.85 3.92
N GLU A 120 -23.55 2.49 5.14
CA GLU A 120 -22.75 1.67 6.06
C GLU A 120 -22.30 0.35 5.40
N ASP A 121 -23.21 -0.35 4.72
CA ASP A 121 -22.91 -1.65 4.10
C ASP A 121 -21.88 -1.53 2.97
N ALA A 122 -22.06 -0.53 2.08
CA ALA A 122 -21.11 -0.25 1.00
C ALA A 122 -19.76 0.24 1.54
N ARG A 123 -19.79 1.05 2.60
CA ARG A 123 -18.58 1.57 3.26
C ARG A 123 -17.76 0.44 3.87
N VAL A 124 -18.37 -0.49 4.59
CA VAL A 124 -17.67 -1.64 5.18
C VAL A 124 -17.02 -2.50 4.09
N SER A 125 -17.75 -2.78 3.01
CA SER A 125 -17.23 -3.57 1.88
C SER A 125 -16.01 -2.92 1.22
N LEU A 126 -16.05 -1.60 0.99
CA LEU A 126 -14.93 -0.84 0.44
C LEU A 126 -13.76 -0.71 1.40
N MET A 127 -14.01 -0.52 2.70
CA MET A 127 -12.95 -0.47 3.71
C MET A 127 -12.18 -1.79 3.77
N MET A 128 -12.86 -2.93 3.62
CA MET A 128 -12.21 -4.24 3.51
C MET A 128 -11.29 -4.31 2.29
N SER A 129 -11.77 -3.91 1.11
CA SER A 129 -10.96 -3.91 -0.11
C SER A 129 -9.78 -2.93 -0.06
N LEU A 130 -9.98 -1.74 0.53
CA LEU A 130 -8.92 -0.76 0.77
C LEU A 130 -7.88 -1.26 1.76
N SER A 131 -8.30 -2.00 2.80
CA SER A 131 -7.35 -2.61 3.74
C SER A 131 -6.43 -3.62 3.05
N LEU A 132 -6.98 -4.41 2.12
CA LEU A 132 -6.22 -5.36 1.30
C LEU A 132 -5.31 -4.65 0.30
N LEU A 133 -5.67 -3.45 -0.15
CA LEU A 133 -4.85 -2.62 -1.04
C LEU A 133 -3.68 -1.96 -0.30
N VAL A 134 -3.95 -1.30 0.83
CA VAL A 134 -2.98 -0.41 1.49
C VAL A 134 -2.07 -1.17 2.46
N LEU A 135 -2.60 -2.08 3.28
CA LEU A 135 -1.82 -2.72 4.35
C LEU A 135 -0.63 -3.54 3.82
N PRO A 136 -0.76 -4.35 2.75
CA PRO A 136 0.37 -5.09 2.20
C PRO A 136 1.39 -4.18 1.51
N PHE A 137 0.95 -3.05 0.94
CA PHE A 137 1.80 -2.11 0.23
C PHE A 137 2.62 -1.20 1.17
N LEU A 138 2.06 -0.86 2.33
CA LEU A 138 2.64 0.08 3.28
C LEU A 138 4.11 -0.22 3.68
N PRO A 139 4.49 -1.45 4.09
CA PRO A 139 5.88 -1.75 4.46
C PRO A 139 6.86 -1.65 3.28
N ALA A 140 6.38 -1.80 2.04
CA ALA A 140 7.19 -1.77 0.83
C ALA A 140 7.21 -0.40 0.12
N SER A 141 6.44 0.57 0.61
CA SER A 141 6.25 1.90 0.00
C SER A 141 7.45 2.85 0.12
N ASN A 142 8.56 2.44 0.75
CA ASN A 142 9.71 3.27 1.10
C ASN A 142 9.42 4.45 2.07
N LEU A 143 8.18 4.61 2.56
CA LEU A 143 7.80 5.71 3.47
C LEU A 143 8.30 5.51 4.91
N PHE A 144 8.13 4.30 5.46
CA PHE A 144 8.50 3.99 6.84
C PHE A 144 9.92 3.42 6.96
N PHE A 145 10.31 2.58 6.01
CA PHE A 145 11.62 1.93 5.99
C PHE A 145 12.17 1.95 4.56
N PRO A 146 13.45 2.29 4.36
CA PRO A 146 14.06 2.20 3.05
C PRO A 146 14.16 0.72 2.64
N VAL A 147 13.73 0.43 1.42
CA VAL A 147 13.76 -0.91 0.83
C VAL A 147 14.81 -0.94 -0.29
N GLY A 148 15.32 -2.13 -0.60
CA GLY A 148 16.37 -2.34 -1.62
C GLY A 148 15.92 -2.24 -3.07
N PHE A 149 14.78 -1.60 -3.35
CA PHE A 149 14.29 -1.37 -4.70
C PHE A 149 13.56 -0.01 -4.74
N VAL A 150 13.50 0.58 -5.93
CA VAL A 150 12.74 1.82 -6.15
C VAL A 150 11.26 1.49 -6.34
N VAL A 151 10.96 0.59 -7.27
CA VAL A 151 9.62 0.02 -7.50
C VAL A 151 9.79 -1.48 -7.75
N ALA A 152 8.89 -2.30 -7.21
CA ALA A 152 8.91 -3.74 -7.44
C ALA A 152 7.48 -4.25 -7.65
N GLU A 153 7.26 -4.92 -8.76
CA GLU A 153 5.92 -5.33 -9.20
C GLU A 153 5.32 -6.41 -8.33
N ARG A 154 6.17 -7.30 -7.81
CA ARG A 154 5.80 -8.34 -6.84
C ARG A 154 5.11 -7.78 -5.60
N VAL A 155 5.36 -6.51 -5.25
CA VAL A 155 4.71 -5.83 -4.12
C VAL A 155 3.26 -5.49 -4.44
N LEU A 156 2.93 -5.27 -5.72
CA LEU A 156 1.60 -4.89 -6.19
C LEU A 156 0.66 -6.09 -6.39
N TYR A 157 1.11 -7.33 -6.22
CA TYR A 157 0.29 -8.52 -6.45
C TYR A 157 -0.87 -8.70 -5.46
N ILE A 158 -0.66 -8.45 -4.16
CA ILE A 158 -1.74 -8.46 -3.18
C ILE A 158 -2.59 -7.18 -3.28
N PRO A 159 -1.98 -5.98 -3.38
CA PRO A 159 -2.72 -4.75 -3.61
C PRO A 159 -3.62 -4.75 -4.84
N SER A 160 -3.20 -5.41 -5.93
CA SER A 160 -4.01 -5.52 -7.15
C SER A 160 -5.30 -6.33 -6.92
N MET A 161 -5.29 -7.33 -6.04
CA MET A 161 -6.52 -8.03 -5.64
C MET A 161 -7.50 -7.07 -4.94
N GLY A 162 -6.99 -6.24 -4.03
CA GLY A 162 -7.79 -5.19 -3.38
C GLY A 162 -8.35 -4.18 -4.38
N PHE A 163 -7.52 -3.78 -5.36
CA PHE A 163 -7.93 -2.87 -6.44
C PHE A 163 -9.05 -3.48 -7.32
N CYS A 164 -8.92 -4.74 -7.72
CA CYS A 164 -9.95 -5.44 -8.49
C CYS A 164 -11.28 -5.56 -7.72
N MET A 165 -11.23 -5.78 -6.40
CA MET A 165 -12.45 -5.80 -5.57
C MET A 165 -13.17 -4.45 -5.55
N ILE A 166 -12.42 -3.34 -5.45
CA ILE A 166 -12.98 -1.98 -5.50
C ILE A 166 -13.66 -1.75 -6.86
N LEU A 167 -13.00 -2.12 -7.96
CA LEU A 167 -13.56 -1.98 -9.31
C LEU A 167 -14.82 -2.81 -9.50
N ALA A 168 -14.83 -4.07 -9.05
CA ALA A 168 -15.98 -4.95 -9.15
C ALA A 168 -17.19 -4.41 -8.39
N GLN A 169 -16.98 -3.93 -7.16
CA GLN A 169 -18.04 -3.30 -6.35
C GLN A 169 -18.56 -2.02 -7.00
N GLY A 170 -17.67 -1.16 -7.49
CA GLY A 170 -18.05 0.07 -8.20
C GLY A 170 -18.87 -0.21 -9.46
N TRP A 171 -18.49 -1.25 -10.22
CA TRP A 171 -19.24 -1.68 -11.40
C TRP A 171 -20.61 -2.24 -11.04
N ASN A 172 -20.73 -3.04 -9.98
CA ASN A 172 -22.02 -3.60 -9.56
C ASN A 172 -23.02 -2.50 -9.19
N ILE A 173 -22.59 -1.50 -8.42
CA ILE A 173 -23.43 -0.35 -8.04
C ILE A 173 -23.87 0.44 -9.27
N LEU A 174 -23.00 0.62 -10.26
CA LEU A 174 -23.34 1.33 -11.50
C LEU A 174 -24.35 0.54 -12.33
N TRP A 175 -24.20 -0.79 -12.38
CA TRP A 175 -25.07 -1.69 -13.11
C TRP A 175 -26.49 -1.73 -12.52
N GLU A 176 -26.61 -1.86 -11.19
CA GLU A 176 -27.89 -1.85 -10.48
C GLU A 176 -28.64 -0.52 -10.68
N LYS A 177 -27.93 0.61 -10.57
CA LYS A 177 -28.52 1.93 -10.83
C LYS A 177 -29.02 2.08 -12.26
N ARG A 178 -28.33 1.47 -13.24
CA ARG A 178 -28.77 1.50 -14.64
C ARG A 178 -30.03 0.65 -14.85
N TYR A 179 -30.15 -0.49 -14.17
CA TYR A 179 -31.32 -1.36 -14.27
C TYR A 179 -32.56 -0.76 -13.61
N VAL A 180 -32.42 -0.09 -12.46
CA VAL A 180 -33.55 0.55 -11.76
C VAL A 180 -34.09 1.79 -12.50
N ASN A 181 -33.28 2.42 -13.36
CA ASN A 181 -33.67 3.59 -14.16
C ASN A 181 -34.20 3.23 -15.56
N LEU A 182 -34.30 1.94 -15.90
CA LEU A 182 -34.92 1.42 -17.14
C LEU A 182 -36.28 0.82 -16.81
#